data_AF-A0A916B467-F1
#
_entry.id   AF-A0A916B467-F1
#
_cell.length_a   1.000
_cell.length_b   1.000
_cell.length_c   1.000
_cell.angle_alpha   90.00
_cell.angle_beta   90.00
_cell.angle_gamma   90.00
#
_symmetry.space_group_name_H-M   'P 1'
#
loop_
_entity.id
_entity.type
_entity.pdbx_description
1 polymer ?
#
loop_
_entity_poly.entity_id
_entity_poly.type
_entity_poly.pdbx_seq_one_letter_code
_entity_poly.pdbx_strand_id
1 'polypeptide(L)'
;MSVSRDNRPASTHSPDLDPGDFLSPSPFVQSEHPRIVSLAQDLTGPSATARDKVIRIKDWLYTEIEKRPVISVPNALETLNNKMGDCNEHAVLFAALSRASGVPAIIEAGLVYLNGRFYYHAWNAVYLDQWITVDALMDQFPADATHIRLTRGGPDSQLDLMGVIGNVSLEITEIQYD
;
A
#
# COMPACT_ATOMS: atom_id res chain seq x y z
N MET A 1 -21.96 9.78 7.09
CA MET A 1 -20.53 9.50 7.35
C MET A 1 -19.75 10.28 6.33
N SER A 2 -19.08 11.37 6.71
CA SER A 2 -18.12 12.04 5.83
C SER A 2 -16.75 12.00 6.51
N VAL A 3 -16.03 10.89 6.33
CA VAL A 3 -14.60 10.93 6.57
C VAL A 3 -14.01 11.60 5.32
N SER A 4 -13.84 12.92 5.38
CA SER A 4 -13.29 13.68 4.25
C SER A 4 -11.80 13.89 4.44
N ARG A 5 -11.02 13.54 3.43
CA ARG A 5 -9.60 13.92 3.36
C ARG A 5 -9.50 15.44 3.33
N ASP A 6 -8.86 16.04 4.32
CA ASP A 6 -8.57 17.47 4.29
C ASP A 6 -7.66 17.77 3.10
N ASN A 7 -8.07 18.71 2.24
CA ASN A 7 -7.33 19.10 1.03
C ASN A 7 -6.27 20.17 1.34
N ARG A 8 -6.01 20.46 2.62
CA ARG A 8 -4.94 21.36 3.04
C ARG A 8 -3.57 20.77 2.69
N PRO A 9 -2.62 21.58 2.19
CA PRO A 9 -1.25 21.13 2.00
C PRO A 9 -0.70 20.61 3.33
N ALA A 10 -0.06 19.45 3.30
CA ALA A 10 0.54 18.84 4.48
C ALA A 10 1.45 19.87 5.18
N SER A 11 1.28 20.02 6.50
CA SER A 11 2.12 20.90 7.31
C SER A 11 3.61 20.57 7.11
N THR A 12 4.41 21.62 6.96
CA THR A 12 5.70 21.71 6.28
C THR A 12 6.91 21.02 6.92
N HIS A 13 6.76 19.95 7.71
CA HIS A 13 7.91 19.21 8.29
C HIS A 13 7.73 17.68 8.13
N SER A 14 7.51 17.21 6.91
CA SER A 14 8.00 15.89 6.50
C SER A 14 9.21 16.15 5.61
N PRO A 15 10.34 15.43 5.74
CA PRO A 15 11.39 15.52 4.73
C PRO A 15 10.72 15.23 3.38
N ASP A 16 10.91 16.13 2.41
CA ASP A 16 10.36 15.95 1.07
C ASP A 16 10.87 14.61 0.54
N LEU A 17 9.97 13.62 0.52
CA LEU A 17 10.26 12.29 0.03
C LEU A 17 10.48 12.40 -1.47
N ASP A 18 11.71 12.25 -1.93
CA ASP A 18 12.01 12.18 -3.36
C ASP A 18 11.33 10.93 -3.94
N PRO A 19 10.36 11.07 -4.87
CA PRO A 19 9.73 9.92 -5.51
C PRO A 19 10.74 8.98 -6.16
N GLY A 20 11.90 9.48 -6.61
CA GLY A 20 12.96 8.68 -7.22
C GLY A 20 13.48 7.58 -6.30
N ASP A 21 13.58 7.83 -4.99
CA ASP A 21 14.06 6.85 -4.01
C ASP A 21 13.14 5.62 -3.91
N PHE A 22 11.86 5.81 -4.26
CA PHE A 22 10.83 4.78 -4.19
C PHE A 22 10.61 4.04 -5.50
N LEU A 23 11.59 4.07 -6.40
CA LEU A 23 11.69 3.20 -7.58
C LEU A 23 12.61 1.99 -7.34
N SER A 24 13.59 2.15 -6.46
CA SER A 24 14.61 1.13 -6.18
C SER A 24 14.05 -0.10 -5.45
N PRO A 25 14.64 -1.28 -5.62
CA PRO A 25 14.27 -2.46 -4.85
C PRO A 25 14.66 -2.31 -3.38
N SER A 26 14.07 -3.16 -2.54
CA SER A 26 14.50 -3.38 -1.15
C SER A 26 14.42 -4.88 -0.81
N PRO A 27 14.93 -5.35 0.34
CA PRO A 27 14.94 -6.78 0.68
C PRO A 27 13.58 -7.48 0.56
N PHE A 28 12.49 -6.76 0.84
CA PHE A 28 11.11 -7.28 0.79
C PHE A 28 10.33 -6.85 -0.46
N VAL A 29 10.87 -5.90 -1.23
CA VAL A 29 10.27 -5.34 -2.45
C VAL A 29 11.23 -5.56 -3.61
N GLN A 30 11.31 -6.79 -4.10
CA GLN A 30 12.27 -7.19 -5.14
C GLN A 30 11.83 -6.75 -6.56
N SER A 31 11.66 -5.44 -6.77
CA SER A 31 11.16 -4.85 -8.02
C SER A 31 12.04 -5.13 -9.25
N GLU A 32 13.32 -5.41 -9.06
CA GLU A 32 14.25 -5.74 -10.15
C GLU A 32 14.29 -7.25 -10.49
N HIS A 33 13.57 -8.09 -9.73
CA HIS A 33 13.59 -9.52 -10.00
C HIS A 33 12.93 -9.82 -11.38
N PRO A 34 13.53 -10.66 -12.26
CA PRO A 34 13.05 -10.84 -13.63
C PRO A 34 11.57 -11.22 -13.75
N ARG A 35 11.06 -12.04 -12.83
CA ARG A 35 9.64 -12.42 -12.80
C ARG A 35 8.70 -11.27 -12.42
N ILE A 36 9.13 -10.38 -11.55
CA ILE A 36 8.36 -9.18 -11.18
C ILE A 36 8.34 -8.22 -12.36
N VAL A 37 9.50 -7.99 -13.00
CA VAL A 37 9.62 -7.14 -14.19
C VAL A 37 8.76 -7.65 -15.34
N SER A 38 8.83 -8.96 -15.65
CA SER A 38 8.01 -9.56 -16.71
C SER A 38 6.53 -9.37 -16.44
N LEU A 39 6.05 -9.69 -15.24
CA LEU A 39 4.64 -9.53 -14.91
C LEU A 39 4.22 -8.05 -14.94
N ALA A 40 5.03 -7.14 -14.42
CA ALA A 40 4.73 -5.71 -14.48
C ALA A 40 4.57 -5.23 -15.93
N GLN A 41 5.42 -5.70 -16.85
CA GLN A 41 5.31 -5.39 -18.29
C GLN A 41 4.03 -5.98 -18.90
N ASP A 42 3.70 -7.23 -18.58
CA ASP A 42 2.51 -7.92 -19.09
C ASP A 42 1.21 -7.22 -18.63
N LEU A 43 1.15 -6.77 -17.37
CA LEU A 43 -0.02 -6.09 -16.81
C LEU A 43 -0.20 -4.68 -17.37
N THR A 44 0.90 -3.96 -17.60
CA THR A 44 0.84 -2.53 -17.90
C THR A 44 0.89 -2.22 -19.39
N GLY A 45 1.69 -2.94 -20.16
CA GLY A 45 1.94 -2.63 -21.56
C GLY A 45 2.65 -1.28 -21.79
N PRO A 46 3.21 -1.06 -22.99
CA PRO A 46 4.12 0.06 -23.25
C PRO A 46 3.44 1.44 -23.32
N SER A 47 2.12 1.51 -23.51
CA SER A 47 1.39 2.78 -23.71
C SER A 47 0.51 3.18 -22.52
N ALA A 48 0.54 2.44 -21.41
CA ALA A 48 -0.26 2.77 -20.22
C ALA A 48 0.27 4.00 -19.50
N THR A 49 -0.64 4.89 -19.11
CA THR A 49 -0.30 6.01 -18.21
C THR A 49 0.05 5.47 -16.82
N ALA A 50 0.80 6.23 -16.01
CA ALA A 50 1.13 5.81 -14.64
C ALA A 50 -0.12 5.46 -13.80
N ARG A 51 -1.24 6.18 -14.02
CA ARG A 51 -2.53 5.87 -13.40
C ARG A 51 -3.11 4.53 -13.87
N ASP A 52 -3.07 4.25 -15.17
CA ASP A 52 -3.53 2.97 -15.72
C ASP A 52 -2.72 1.81 -15.16
N LYS A 53 -1.39 2.00 -15.00
CA LYS A 53 -0.50 0.99 -14.41
C LYS A 53 -0.93 0.61 -13.00
N VAL A 54 -1.16 1.63 -12.16
CA VAL A 54 -1.61 1.47 -10.78
C VAL A 54 -2.93 0.71 -10.70
N ILE A 55 -3.91 1.09 -11.52
CA ILE A 55 -5.23 0.45 -11.55
C ILE A 55 -5.10 -1.02 -11.96
N ARG A 56 -4.41 -1.32 -13.06
CA ARG A 56 -4.27 -2.71 -13.55
C ARG A 56 -3.52 -3.61 -12.58
N ILE A 57 -2.47 -3.09 -11.94
CA ILE A 57 -1.73 -3.84 -10.93
C ILE A 57 -2.62 -4.10 -9.71
N LYS A 58 -3.31 -3.09 -9.19
CA LYS A 58 -4.26 -3.23 -8.06
C LYS A 58 -5.32 -4.29 -8.37
N ASP A 59 -6.01 -4.15 -9.51
CA ASP A 59 -7.11 -5.04 -9.92
C ASP A 59 -6.63 -6.49 -10.07
N TRP A 60 -5.44 -6.68 -10.66
CA TRP A 60 -4.82 -8.00 -10.78
C TRP A 60 -4.52 -8.60 -9.42
N LEU A 61 -3.91 -7.84 -8.48
CA LEU A 61 -3.64 -8.37 -7.14
C LEU A 61 -4.93 -8.77 -6.44
N TYR A 62 -5.95 -7.90 -6.48
CA TYR A 62 -7.23 -8.14 -5.83
C TYR A 62 -7.91 -9.43 -6.31
N THR A 63 -7.71 -9.77 -7.59
CA THR A 63 -8.30 -10.94 -8.24
C THR A 63 -7.45 -12.19 -8.09
N GLU A 64 -6.13 -12.08 -8.23
CA GLU A 64 -5.21 -13.21 -8.42
C GLU A 64 -4.47 -13.64 -7.15
N ILE A 65 -4.53 -12.83 -6.09
CA ILE A 65 -3.91 -13.15 -4.80
C ILE A 65 -5.02 -13.52 -3.81
N GLU A 66 -4.98 -14.77 -3.33
CA GLU A 66 -5.90 -15.25 -2.31
C GLU A 66 -5.67 -14.49 -1.00
N LYS A 67 -6.74 -13.89 -0.47
CA LYS A 67 -6.71 -13.13 0.78
C LYS A 67 -6.71 -14.08 1.96
N ARG A 68 -5.51 -14.48 2.39
CA ARG A 68 -5.31 -15.48 3.44
C ARG A 68 -4.05 -15.16 4.25
N PRO A 69 -4.12 -15.15 5.59
CA PRO A 69 -2.94 -14.97 6.43
C PRO A 69 -1.87 -16.03 6.15
N VAL A 70 -0.63 -15.59 6.00
CA VAL A 70 0.55 -16.46 5.88
C VAL A 70 1.47 -16.25 7.07
N ILE A 71 2.13 -17.31 7.52
CA ILE A 71 3.06 -17.27 8.64
C ILE A 71 4.48 -17.18 8.08
N SER A 72 4.81 -16.03 7.52
CA SER A 72 6.10 -15.74 6.91
C SER A 72 6.41 -14.25 6.98
N VAL A 73 7.67 -13.89 6.77
CA VAL A 73 8.04 -12.48 6.56
C VAL A 73 7.55 -12.06 5.17
N PRO A 74 6.81 -10.94 5.03
CA PRO A 74 6.29 -10.50 3.74
C PRO A 74 7.40 -10.33 2.71
N ASN A 75 7.22 -10.94 1.54
CA ASN A 75 8.19 -10.94 0.46
C ASN A 75 7.48 -10.92 -0.89
N ALA A 76 7.82 -9.96 -1.76
CA ALA A 76 7.11 -9.78 -3.03
C ALA A 76 7.23 -11.01 -3.96
N LEU A 77 8.43 -11.59 -4.07
CA LEU A 77 8.65 -12.75 -4.94
C LEU A 77 7.93 -14.00 -4.42
N GLU A 78 7.97 -14.25 -3.12
CA GLU A 78 7.25 -15.38 -2.52
C GLU A 78 5.74 -15.20 -2.64
N THR A 79 5.22 -13.99 -2.42
CA THR A 79 3.79 -13.68 -2.62
C THR A 79 3.37 -13.97 -4.05
N LEU A 80 4.18 -13.56 -5.04
CA LEU A 80 3.92 -13.87 -6.45
C LEU A 80 3.91 -15.39 -6.73
N ASN A 81 4.74 -16.16 -6.04
CA ASN A 81 4.83 -17.62 -6.21
C ASN A 81 3.66 -18.35 -5.58
N ASN A 82 3.33 -17.97 -4.35
CA ASN A 82 2.36 -18.67 -3.53
C ASN A 82 0.94 -18.23 -3.85
N LYS A 83 0.77 -17.04 -4.46
CA LYS A 83 -0.52 -16.46 -4.85
C LYS A 83 -1.49 -16.31 -3.68
N MET A 84 -0.96 -16.06 -2.48
CA MET A 84 -1.74 -15.85 -1.26
C MET A 84 -1.02 -14.93 -0.30
N GLY A 85 -1.79 -14.24 0.55
CA GLY A 85 -1.26 -13.42 1.63
C GLY A 85 -2.32 -12.45 2.18
N ASP A 86 -1.96 -11.71 3.23
CA ASP A 86 -2.80 -10.66 3.80
C ASP A 86 -2.37 -9.26 3.34
N CYS A 87 -2.73 -8.22 4.10
CA CYS A 87 -2.39 -6.83 3.81
C CYS A 87 -0.90 -6.61 3.55
N ASN A 88 -0.01 -7.31 4.26
CA ASN A 88 1.43 -7.09 4.13
C ASN A 88 1.96 -7.67 2.81
N GLU A 89 1.57 -8.90 2.46
CA GLU A 89 1.92 -9.52 1.18
C GLU A 89 1.39 -8.73 -0.02
N HIS A 90 0.16 -8.24 0.07
CA HIS A 90 -0.42 -7.37 -0.96
C HIS A 90 0.39 -6.08 -1.08
N ALA A 91 0.75 -5.43 0.03
CA ALA A 91 1.48 -4.18 0.02
C ALA A 91 2.89 -4.31 -0.57
N VAL A 92 3.63 -5.38 -0.22
CA VAL A 92 4.99 -5.60 -0.77
C VAL A 92 4.96 -5.99 -2.24
N LEU A 93 4.01 -6.83 -2.67
CA LEU A 93 3.90 -7.22 -4.08
C LEU A 93 3.41 -6.07 -4.96
N PHE A 94 2.42 -5.30 -4.49
CA PHE A 94 1.95 -4.11 -5.18
C PHE A 94 3.08 -3.09 -5.36
N ALA A 95 3.86 -2.83 -4.30
CA ALA A 95 5.02 -1.94 -4.39
C ALA A 95 6.04 -2.47 -5.41
N ALA A 96 6.34 -3.77 -5.41
CA ALA A 96 7.32 -4.34 -6.32
C ALA A 96 6.90 -4.21 -7.79
N LEU A 97 5.64 -4.52 -8.11
CA LEU A 97 5.10 -4.40 -9.46
C LEU A 97 4.99 -2.94 -9.91
N SER A 98 4.57 -2.04 -9.02
CA SER A 98 4.49 -0.60 -9.31
C SER A 98 5.87 -0.03 -9.65
N ARG A 99 6.87 -0.31 -8.80
CA ARG A 99 8.26 0.10 -9.02
C ARG A 99 8.85 -0.45 -10.30
N ALA A 100 8.64 -1.74 -10.56
CA ALA A 100 9.07 -2.39 -11.80
C ALA A 100 8.42 -1.78 -13.06
N SER A 101 7.23 -1.21 -12.92
CA SER A 101 6.52 -0.50 -14.00
C SER A 101 6.90 0.99 -14.13
N GLY A 102 7.85 1.48 -13.30
CA GLY A 102 8.31 2.86 -13.28
C GLY A 102 7.43 3.81 -12.48
N VAL A 103 6.57 3.30 -11.58
CA VAL A 103 5.74 4.11 -10.69
C VAL A 103 6.35 4.09 -9.28
N PRO A 104 6.78 5.24 -8.73
CA PRO A 104 7.22 5.32 -7.34
C PRO A 104 6.14 4.83 -6.38
N ALA A 105 6.49 3.89 -5.49
CA ALA A 105 5.54 3.29 -4.56
C ALA A 105 6.15 3.09 -3.16
N ILE A 106 5.43 3.54 -2.15
CA ILE A 106 5.76 3.42 -0.73
C ILE A 106 4.78 2.45 -0.07
N ILE A 107 5.26 1.69 0.91
CA ILE A 107 4.40 0.93 1.82
C ILE A 107 4.05 1.82 3.01
N GLU A 108 2.77 1.89 3.34
CA GLU A 108 2.26 2.59 4.51
C GLU A 108 1.61 1.58 5.45
N ALA A 109 1.68 1.83 6.75
CA ALA A 109 0.98 1.02 7.74
C ALA A 109 0.36 1.92 8.81
N GLY A 110 -0.69 1.39 9.44
CA GLY A 110 -1.46 2.15 10.41
C GLY A 110 -2.74 1.42 10.76
N LEU A 111 -3.84 2.17 10.78
CA LEU A 111 -5.14 1.66 11.18
C LEU A 111 -6.18 1.85 10.09
N VAL A 112 -7.04 0.85 9.91
CA VAL A 112 -8.24 0.94 9.07
C VAL A 112 -9.48 0.74 9.93
N TYR A 113 -10.50 1.58 9.74
CA TYR A 113 -11.80 1.40 10.39
C TYR A 113 -12.68 0.45 9.59
N LEU A 114 -12.98 -0.72 10.17
CA LEU A 114 -13.80 -1.74 9.50
C LEU A 114 -14.76 -2.37 10.53
N ASN A 115 -16.04 -2.50 10.16
CA ASN A 115 -17.04 -3.19 10.98
C ASN A 115 -17.07 -2.74 12.46
N GLY A 116 -16.99 -1.43 12.71
CA GLY A 116 -17.14 -0.89 14.06
C GLY A 116 -15.85 -0.75 14.87
N ARG A 117 -14.69 -1.18 14.35
CA ARG A 117 -13.40 -1.14 15.09
C ARG A 117 -12.22 -0.86 14.18
N PHE A 118 -11.13 -0.37 14.77
CA PHE A 118 -9.86 -0.16 14.09
C PHE A 118 -9.00 -1.43 14.12
N TYR A 119 -8.33 -1.72 13.01
CA TYR A 119 -7.36 -2.81 12.92
C TYR A 119 -6.06 -2.32 12.31
N TYR A 120 -4.96 -2.98 12.68
CA TYR A 120 -3.73 -2.89 11.90
C TYR A 120 -4.01 -3.17 10.43
N HIS A 121 -3.41 -2.36 9.55
CA HIS A 121 -3.48 -2.57 8.13
C HIS A 121 -2.22 -2.02 7.45
N ALA A 122 -1.84 -2.64 6.33
CA ALA A 122 -0.76 -2.20 5.46
C ALA A 122 -1.31 -1.98 4.04
N TRP A 123 -0.94 -0.85 3.43
CA TRP A 123 -1.36 -0.43 2.09
C TRP A 123 -0.21 0.31 1.40
N ASN A 124 -0.50 1.01 0.29
CA ASN A 124 0.51 1.74 -0.46
C ASN A 124 0.17 3.21 -0.71
N ALA A 125 1.20 4.01 -0.97
CA ALA A 125 1.06 5.30 -1.63
C ALA A 125 1.92 5.33 -2.89
N VAL A 126 1.37 5.85 -3.99
CA VAL A 126 2.06 6.00 -5.28
C VAL A 126 2.17 7.46 -5.66
N TYR A 127 3.22 7.82 -6.40
CA TYR A 127 3.40 9.19 -6.87
C TYR A 127 2.84 9.38 -8.29
N LEU A 128 1.77 10.17 -8.39
CA LEU A 128 1.13 10.60 -9.64
C LEU A 128 0.97 12.13 -9.60
N ASP A 129 2.08 12.85 -9.72
CA ASP A 129 2.25 14.29 -9.42
C ASP A 129 2.01 14.69 -7.95
N GLN A 130 1.47 13.77 -7.16
CA GLN A 130 1.29 13.83 -5.72
C GLN A 130 1.21 12.40 -5.17
N TRP A 131 1.39 12.23 -3.86
CA TRP A 131 1.21 10.94 -3.20
C TRP A 131 -0.29 10.59 -3.06
N ILE A 132 -0.71 9.52 -3.75
CA ILE A 132 -2.08 9.00 -3.75
C ILE A 132 -2.07 7.60 -3.12
N THR A 133 -2.99 7.35 -2.18
CA THR A 133 -3.12 6.07 -1.48
C THR A 133 -3.75 5.02 -2.39
N VAL A 134 -3.31 3.77 -2.26
CA VAL A 134 -3.83 2.61 -2.98
C VAL A 134 -3.90 1.45 -2.00
N ASP A 135 -5.01 0.71 -2.00
CA ASP A 135 -5.14 -0.54 -1.26
C ASP A 135 -5.53 -1.67 -2.22
N ALA A 136 -4.58 -2.55 -2.50
CA ALA A 136 -4.78 -3.71 -3.36
C ALA A 136 -5.53 -4.86 -2.68
N LEU A 137 -5.53 -4.93 -1.34
CA LEU A 137 -6.30 -5.94 -0.60
C LEU A 137 -7.79 -5.58 -0.60
N MET A 138 -8.12 -4.30 -0.45
CA MET A 138 -9.51 -3.80 -0.38
C MET A 138 -10.04 -3.23 -1.70
N ASP A 139 -9.26 -3.32 -2.79
CA ASP A 139 -9.61 -2.83 -4.13
C ASP A 139 -9.80 -1.29 -4.26
N GLN A 140 -9.17 -0.50 -3.40
CA GLN A 140 -9.41 0.94 -3.33
C GLN A 140 -8.33 1.79 -4.03
N PHE A 141 -8.76 2.76 -4.83
CA PHE A 141 -7.90 3.80 -5.41
C PHE A 141 -8.69 5.09 -5.72
N PRO A 142 -8.46 6.21 -4.99
CA PRO A 142 -7.64 6.27 -3.78
C PRO A 142 -8.22 5.41 -2.65
N ALA A 143 -7.36 4.94 -1.74
CA ALA A 143 -7.86 4.38 -0.48
C ALA A 143 -8.65 5.43 0.29
N ASP A 144 -9.78 5.04 0.87
CA ASP A 144 -10.69 5.98 1.54
C ASP A 144 -10.10 6.53 2.84
N ALA A 145 -10.79 7.50 3.44
CA ALA A 145 -10.28 8.18 4.62
C ALA A 145 -10.37 7.35 5.92
N THR A 146 -10.83 6.09 5.87
CA THR A 146 -10.73 5.17 7.02
C THR A 146 -9.30 4.72 7.30
N HIS A 147 -8.37 4.96 6.36
CA HIS A 147 -6.94 4.65 6.46
C HIS A 147 -6.19 5.75 7.21
N ILE A 148 -5.89 5.51 8.48
CA ILE A 148 -5.09 6.40 9.33
C ILE A 148 -3.65 5.91 9.32
N ARG A 149 -2.80 6.59 8.55
CA ARG A 149 -1.36 6.30 8.47
C ARG A 149 -0.66 6.58 9.80
N LEU A 150 0.12 5.62 10.27
CA LEU A 150 1.02 5.78 11.42
C LEU A 150 2.49 5.72 11.01
N THR A 151 2.84 4.90 10.01
CA THR A 151 4.21 4.79 9.50
C THR A 151 4.28 4.78 7.97
N ARG A 152 5.47 5.11 7.45
CA ARG A 152 5.85 5.02 6.04
C ARG A 152 7.18 4.29 5.97
N GLY A 153 7.28 3.26 5.13
CA GLY A 153 8.48 2.46 5.02
C GLY A 153 8.17 0.98 4.86
N GLY A 154 9.22 0.18 4.65
CA GLY A 154 9.09 -1.27 4.50
C GLY A 154 8.69 -1.97 5.80
N PRO A 155 8.59 -3.32 5.77
CA PRO A 155 8.30 -4.14 6.95
C PRO A 155 9.16 -3.86 8.19
N ASP A 156 10.39 -3.39 8.01
CA ASP A 156 11.29 -2.93 9.08
C ASP A 156 10.69 -1.77 9.89
N SER A 157 10.08 -0.79 9.22
CA SER A 157 9.40 0.35 9.85
C SER A 157 8.07 -0.02 10.52
N GLN A 158 7.53 -1.22 10.24
CA GLN A 158 6.26 -1.70 10.78
C GLN A 158 6.44 -2.40 12.14
N LEU A 159 7.61 -2.95 12.43
CA LEU A 159 7.92 -3.62 13.71
C LEU A 159 7.78 -2.65 14.90
N ASP A 160 8.18 -1.39 14.72
CA ASP A 160 8.02 -0.33 15.72
C ASP A 160 6.55 -0.06 16.05
N LEU A 161 5.65 -0.34 15.11
CA LEU A 161 4.22 -0.07 15.25
C LEU A 161 3.48 -1.14 16.06
N MET A 162 3.95 -2.39 16.06
CA MET A 162 3.32 -3.48 16.81
C MET A 162 3.27 -3.19 18.31
N GLY A 163 4.31 -2.54 18.85
CA GLY A 163 4.34 -2.11 20.26
C GLY A 163 3.39 -0.93 20.57
N VAL A 164 3.06 -0.12 19.56
CA VAL A 164 2.19 1.05 19.72
C VAL A 164 0.72 0.66 19.61
N ILE A 165 0.34 -0.15 18.62
CA ILE A 165 -1.07 -0.52 18.38
C ILE A 165 -1.71 -1.20 19.58
N GLY A 166 -0.98 -2.06 20.31
CA GLY A 166 -1.47 -2.71 21.52
C GLY A 166 -1.80 -1.74 22.68
N ASN A 167 -1.31 -0.49 22.61
CA ASN A 167 -1.45 0.54 23.64
C ASN A 167 -2.28 1.75 23.19
N VAL A 168 -2.75 1.79 21.94
CA VAL A 168 -3.55 2.90 21.41
C VAL A 168 -5.03 2.67 21.69
N SER A 169 -5.67 3.63 22.35
CA SER A 169 -7.13 3.72 22.49
C SER A 169 -7.67 4.75 21.51
N LEU A 170 -8.65 4.36 20.70
CA LEU A 170 -9.35 5.25 19.78
C LEU A 170 -10.83 5.29 20.18
N GLU A 171 -11.33 6.49 20.41
CA GLU A 171 -12.73 6.77 20.68
C GLU A 171 -13.31 7.55 19.50
N ILE A 172 -14.47 7.12 19.01
CA ILE A 172 -15.22 7.86 18.00
C ILE A 172 -16.08 8.88 18.74
N THR A 173 -15.73 10.16 18.62
CA THR A 173 -16.42 11.24 19.34
C THR A 173 -17.74 11.64 18.68
N GLU A 174 -17.83 11.60 17.36
CA GLU A 174 -19.04 12.01 16.63
C GLU A 174 -19.18 11.24 15.31
N ILE A 175 -20.41 10.83 15.00
CA ILE A 175 -20.79 10.22 13.72
C ILE A 175 -22.00 10.99 13.19
N GLN A 176 -21.87 11.63 12.03
CA GLN A 176 -23.00 12.25 11.33
C GLN A 176 -23.37 11.43 10.09
N TYR A 177 -24.67 11.32 9.81
CA TYR A 177 -25.24 10.70 8.61
C TYR A 177 -25.91 11.80 7.77
N ASP A 178 -25.69 11.77 6.46
CA ASP A 178 -26.46 12.56 5.49
C ASP A 178 -27.73 11.79 5.09
#